data_AF-A0A7C1CLB9-F1
#
_entry.id   AF-A0A7C1CLB9-F1
#
_cell.length_a   1.000
_cell.length_b   1.000
_cell.length_c   1.000
_cell.angle_alpha   90.00
_cell.angle_beta   90.00
_cell.angle_gamma   90.00
#
_symmetry.space_group_name_H-M   'P 1'
#
loop_
_entity.id
_entity.type
_entity.pdbx_description
1 polymer ?
#
loop_
_entity_poly.entity_id
_entity_poly.type
_entity_poly.pdbx_seq_one_letter_code
_entity_poly.pdbx_strand_id
1 'polypeptide(L)'
;MFQQCPQKIAERFGVSERIVVFPGDCLQLLETIPDDSMQLVVTSPPYNIGKEYERRLKLDAYVEQQAQVIRECVRCLSPQGSICWQVGNYVKDGAIIPLDALLYPVFHELGLQMRNRIIWRFEHGLHCSKRFSGRYETIMWFSKSEKYKFNLDPVRVPQKYPGKKYFKGPKIGQYSCNPLGKNPGDLWTFPNVKSNHVEKTTHPCQFPVELVERLVLSMTDEDEWVLDPFLGVGTSIIAAIRHNRRGAGAEIVPEYVALARERIEQELGGTLKTRPMDRPVYDPAEARGKCSIAQRT
;
A
#
# COMPACT_ATOMS: atom_id res chain seq x y z
N MET A 1 -0.73 33.57 2.22
CA MET A 1 -1.74 32.50 2.31
C MET A 1 -2.16 32.17 0.89
N PHE A 2 -1.67 31.07 0.32
CA PHE A 2 -2.15 30.61 -0.98
C PHE A 2 -3.50 29.94 -0.76
N GLN A 3 -4.55 30.57 -1.28
CA GLN A 3 -5.89 30.03 -1.31
C GLN A 3 -5.86 28.82 -2.26
N GLN A 4 -5.75 27.60 -1.73
CA GLN A 4 -5.87 26.39 -2.56
C GLN A 4 -7.27 26.40 -3.17
N CYS A 5 -7.32 26.41 -4.50
CA CYS A 5 -8.56 26.21 -5.24
C CYS A 5 -9.17 24.88 -4.77
N PRO A 6 -10.49 24.80 -4.49
CA PRO A 6 -11.10 23.56 -4.03
C PRO A 6 -10.81 22.45 -5.04
N GLN A 7 -10.07 21.42 -4.61
CA GLN A 7 -9.73 20.29 -5.46
C GLN A 7 -10.99 19.46 -5.68
N LYS A 8 -11.43 19.38 -6.94
CA LYS A 8 -12.59 18.61 -7.34
C LYS A 8 -12.20 17.12 -7.47
N ILE A 9 -13.11 16.24 -7.04
CA ILE A 9 -13.02 14.80 -7.31
C ILE A 9 -13.70 14.51 -8.66
N ALA A 10 -12.90 14.21 -9.67
CA ALA A 10 -13.39 13.84 -11.00
C ALA A 10 -13.84 12.36 -11.04
N GLU A 11 -14.81 12.06 -11.90
CA GLU A 11 -15.30 10.69 -12.13
C GLU A 11 -14.67 10.04 -13.36
N ARG A 12 -13.93 10.80 -14.16
CA ARG A 12 -13.24 10.32 -15.36
C ARG A 12 -11.80 10.79 -15.32
N PHE A 13 -10.91 9.99 -15.90
CA PHE A 13 -9.52 10.38 -16.00
C PHE A 13 -9.36 11.55 -16.97
N GLY A 14 -8.59 12.54 -16.54
CA GLY A 14 -8.14 13.65 -17.36
C GLY A 14 -6.78 14.10 -16.86
N VAL A 15 -5.85 14.37 -17.79
CA VAL A 15 -4.47 14.74 -17.43
C VAL A 15 -4.39 16.05 -16.62
N SER A 16 -5.38 16.93 -16.77
CA SER A 16 -5.52 18.16 -15.99
C SER A 16 -6.07 17.94 -14.58
N GLU A 17 -6.67 16.78 -14.31
CA GLU A 17 -7.22 16.46 -13.00
C GLU A 17 -6.11 16.15 -12.00
N ARG A 18 -6.47 16.18 -10.71
CA ARG A 18 -5.58 15.77 -9.61
C ARG A 18 -6.11 14.57 -8.83
N ILE A 19 -7.44 14.41 -8.80
CA ILE A 19 -8.12 13.40 -8.02
C ILE A 19 -9.20 12.78 -8.90
N VAL A 20 -9.08 11.48 -9.17
CA VAL A 20 -10.02 10.73 -9.98
C VAL A 20 -10.51 9.52 -9.20
N VAL A 21 -11.81 9.48 -8.94
CA VAL A 21 -12.52 8.32 -8.37
C VAL A 21 -13.53 7.85 -9.40
N PHE A 22 -13.18 6.80 -10.14
CA PHE A 22 -13.99 6.25 -11.22
C PHE A 22 -14.98 5.20 -10.67
N PRO A 23 -16.30 5.44 -10.76
CA PRO A 23 -17.30 4.46 -10.36
C PRO A 23 -17.49 3.42 -11.48
N GLY A 24 -16.85 2.26 -11.36
CA GLY A 24 -16.99 1.21 -12.36
C GLY A 24 -15.84 0.21 -12.40
N ASP A 25 -15.78 -0.52 -13.50
CA ASP A 25 -14.75 -1.53 -13.73
C ASP A 25 -13.37 -0.89 -13.93
N CYS A 26 -12.33 -1.49 -13.35
CA CYS A 26 -10.98 -0.95 -13.41
C CYS A 26 -10.39 -0.93 -14.82
N LEU A 27 -10.75 -1.87 -15.70
CA LEU A 27 -10.29 -1.90 -17.08
C LEU A 27 -10.86 -0.72 -17.87
N GLN A 28 -12.11 -0.31 -17.59
CA GLN A 28 -12.70 0.88 -18.21
C GLN A 28 -11.97 2.16 -17.81
N LEU A 29 -11.52 2.28 -16.56
CA LEU A 29 -10.65 3.39 -16.16
C LEU A 29 -9.30 3.31 -16.89
N LEU A 30 -8.66 2.14 -16.86
CA LEU A 30 -7.33 1.92 -17.44
C LEU A 30 -7.30 2.24 -18.94
N GLU A 31 -8.34 1.88 -19.70
CA GLU A 31 -8.50 2.23 -21.12
C GLU A 31 -8.41 3.74 -21.38
N THR A 32 -8.82 4.58 -20.43
CA THR A 32 -8.79 6.05 -20.57
C THR A 32 -7.45 6.67 -20.18
N ILE A 33 -6.56 5.90 -19.54
CA ILE A 33 -5.26 6.37 -19.07
C ILE A 33 -4.23 6.22 -20.21
N PRO A 34 -3.51 7.30 -20.58
CA PRO A 34 -2.43 7.22 -21.57
C PRO A 34 -1.29 6.30 -21.14
N ASP A 35 -0.56 5.80 -22.13
CA ASP A 35 0.69 5.07 -21.90
C ASP A 35 1.70 5.95 -21.14
N ASP A 36 2.55 5.32 -20.34
CA ASP A 36 3.68 5.96 -19.66
C ASP A 36 3.34 7.17 -18.75
N SER A 37 2.08 7.32 -18.31
CA SER A 37 1.61 8.48 -17.53
C SER A 37 1.61 8.30 -16.01
N MET A 38 1.71 7.07 -15.52
CA MET A 38 1.58 6.73 -14.09
C MET A 38 2.93 6.45 -13.45
N GLN A 39 3.25 7.10 -12.33
CA GLN A 39 4.53 6.89 -11.67
C GLN A 39 4.49 5.71 -10.69
N LEU A 40 3.39 5.55 -9.96
CA LEU A 40 3.22 4.46 -9.00
C LEU A 40 1.85 3.81 -9.19
N VAL A 41 1.83 2.49 -9.29
CA VAL A 41 0.61 1.70 -9.08
C VAL A 41 0.71 1.06 -7.70
N VAL A 42 -0.28 1.27 -6.84
CA VAL A 42 -0.35 0.66 -5.51
C VAL A 42 -1.75 0.15 -5.25
N THR A 43 -1.87 -1.13 -4.92
CA THR A 43 -3.19 -1.75 -4.76
C THR A 43 -3.15 -3.02 -3.91
N SER A 44 -4.34 -3.47 -3.52
CA SER A 44 -4.62 -4.77 -2.92
C SER A 44 -5.82 -5.38 -3.66
N PRO A 45 -5.61 -6.23 -4.67
CA PRO A 45 -6.72 -6.77 -5.46
C PRO A 45 -7.65 -7.66 -4.64
N PRO A 46 -8.92 -7.81 -5.06
CA PRO A 46 -9.82 -8.79 -4.46
C PRO A 46 -9.35 -10.21 -4.77
N TYR A 47 -9.35 -11.09 -3.76
CA TYR A 47 -8.92 -12.48 -3.98
C TYR A 47 -10.01 -13.35 -4.60
N ASN A 48 -11.30 -13.07 -4.41
CA ASN A 48 -12.46 -13.74 -5.04
C ASN A 48 -12.45 -15.30 -5.15
N ILE A 49 -11.58 -16.01 -4.43
CA ILE A 49 -11.45 -17.46 -4.51
C ILE A 49 -12.40 -18.13 -3.49
N GLY A 50 -13.61 -18.51 -3.92
CA GLY A 50 -14.58 -19.25 -3.08
C GLY A 50 -15.78 -19.88 -3.82
N LYS A 51 -15.75 -21.22 -4.02
CA LYS A 51 -16.86 -22.23 -4.07
C LYS A 51 -16.30 -23.59 -4.54
N GLU A 52 -16.83 -24.71 -4.03
CA GLU A 52 -16.29 -26.07 -4.26
C GLU A 52 -16.58 -26.60 -5.68
N TYR A 53 -15.82 -27.61 -6.15
CA TYR A 53 -15.87 -28.35 -7.44
C TYR A 53 -14.90 -27.98 -8.59
N GLU A 54 -14.62 -26.73 -8.97
CA GLU A 54 -13.76 -26.41 -10.17
C GLU A 54 -12.48 -25.60 -9.85
N ARG A 55 -11.61 -26.09 -8.95
CA ARG A 55 -10.67 -25.22 -8.22
C ARG A 55 -9.33 -24.86 -8.91
N ARG A 56 -8.78 -25.72 -9.78
CA ARG A 56 -7.58 -25.36 -10.56
C ARG A 56 -7.93 -24.28 -11.59
N LEU A 57 -9.04 -24.49 -12.30
CA LEU A 57 -9.67 -23.50 -13.17
C LEU A 57 -9.91 -22.16 -12.46
N LYS A 58 -10.27 -22.14 -11.17
CA LYS A 58 -10.47 -20.89 -10.41
C LYS A 58 -9.20 -20.13 -10.06
N LEU A 59 -8.11 -20.82 -9.71
CA LEU A 59 -6.83 -20.14 -9.47
C LEU A 59 -6.23 -19.63 -10.78
N ASP A 60 -6.32 -20.43 -11.85
CA ASP A 60 -5.87 -20.02 -13.17
C ASP A 60 -6.71 -18.84 -13.67
N ALA A 61 -8.03 -18.86 -13.47
CA ALA A 61 -8.91 -17.72 -13.77
C ALA A 61 -8.60 -16.49 -12.93
N TYR A 62 -8.28 -16.65 -11.63
CA TYR A 62 -7.83 -15.55 -10.79
C TYR A 62 -6.53 -14.94 -11.35
N VAL A 63 -5.53 -15.77 -11.67
CA VAL A 63 -4.26 -15.30 -12.24
C VAL A 63 -4.50 -14.60 -13.58
N GLU A 64 -5.36 -15.13 -14.44
CA GLU A 64 -5.70 -14.52 -15.73
C GLU A 64 -6.39 -13.15 -15.56
N GLN A 65 -7.37 -13.06 -14.65
CA GLN A 65 -8.02 -11.78 -14.33
C GLN A 65 -7.02 -10.74 -13.81
N GLN A 66 -6.12 -11.15 -12.92
CA GLN A 66 -5.07 -10.28 -12.42
C GLN A 66 -4.10 -9.89 -13.55
N ALA A 67 -3.73 -10.83 -14.43
CA ALA A 67 -2.84 -10.58 -15.54
C ALA A 67 -3.38 -9.56 -16.54
N GLN A 68 -4.69 -9.55 -16.78
CA GLN A 68 -5.35 -8.53 -17.61
C GLN A 68 -5.15 -7.12 -17.03
N VAL A 69 -5.43 -6.94 -15.74
CA VAL A 69 -5.26 -5.65 -15.06
C VAL A 69 -3.80 -5.25 -14.95
N ILE A 70 -2.92 -6.19 -14.60
CA ILE A 70 -1.48 -5.95 -14.49
C ILE A 70 -0.90 -5.50 -15.84
N ARG A 71 -1.31 -6.12 -16.96
CA ARG A 71 -0.85 -5.74 -18.31
C ARG A 71 -1.19 -4.28 -18.62
N GLU A 72 -2.42 -3.86 -18.33
CA GLU A 72 -2.83 -2.47 -18.52
C GLU A 72 -2.10 -1.51 -17.57
N CYS A 73 -1.87 -1.90 -16.31
CA CYS A 73 -1.03 -1.14 -15.39
C CYS A 73 0.41 -0.95 -15.93
N VAL A 74 1.00 -1.99 -16.52
CA VAL A 74 2.35 -1.91 -17.13
C VAL A 74 2.38 -0.97 -18.33
N ARG A 75 1.34 -0.96 -19.16
CA ARG A 75 1.17 0.00 -20.25
C ARG A 75 1.14 1.45 -19.72
N CYS A 76 0.32 1.70 -18.70
CA CYS A 76 0.16 3.03 -18.10
C CYS A 76 1.41 3.54 -17.36
N LEU A 77 2.31 2.66 -16.93
CA LEU A 77 3.46 3.02 -16.11
C LEU A 77 4.53 3.81 -16.86
N SER A 78 5.01 4.90 -16.28
CA SER A 78 6.18 5.61 -16.81
C SER A 78 7.42 4.69 -16.85
N PRO A 79 8.42 4.96 -17.71
CA PRO A 79 9.67 4.19 -17.73
C PRO A 79 10.42 4.15 -16.39
N GLN A 80 10.19 5.14 -15.51
CA GLN A 80 10.78 5.23 -14.17
C GLN A 80 9.84 4.73 -13.06
N GLY A 81 8.66 4.24 -13.43
CA GLY A 81 7.58 3.91 -12.51
C GLY A 81 7.70 2.55 -11.85
N SER A 82 6.89 2.36 -10.80
CA SER A 82 6.84 1.14 -10.00
C SER A 82 5.42 0.61 -9.79
N ILE A 83 5.28 -0.71 -9.62
CA ILE A 83 4.08 -1.39 -9.13
C ILE A 83 4.36 -1.93 -7.74
N CYS A 84 3.43 -1.68 -6.81
CA CYS A 84 3.35 -2.30 -5.50
C CYS A 84 2.04 -3.09 -5.40
N TRP A 85 2.13 -4.40 -5.58
CA TRP A 85 0.97 -5.29 -5.58
C TRP A 85 0.88 -6.03 -4.24
N GLN A 86 -0.06 -5.63 -3.39
CA GLN A 86 -0.21 -6.20 -2.07
C GLN A 86 -1.10 -7.43 -2.11
N VAL A 87 -0.56 -8.59 -1.72
CA VAL A 87 -1.31 -9.83 -1.64
C VAL A 87 -1.00 -10.62 -0.37
N GLY A 88 -1.98 -11.40 0.06
CA GLY A 88 -1.90 -12.28 1.21
C GLY A 88 -1.77 -13.75 0.81
N ASN A 89 -2.24 -14.59 1.72
CA ASN A 89 -2.26 -16.03 1.52
C ASN A 89 -3.70 -16.50 1.32
N TYR A 90 -3.89 -17.38 0.34
CA TYR A 90 -5.11 -18.17 0.25
C TYR A 90 -4.92 -19.48 1.03
N VAL A 91 -5.87 -19.81 1.93
CA VAL A 91 -5.79 -21.01 2.76
C VAL A 91 -6.87 -21.98 2.34
N LYS A 92 -6.47 -23.21 2.01
CA LYS A 92 -7.40 -24.25 1.57
C LYS A 92 -6.99 -25.60 2.15
N ASP A 93 -7.93 -26.30 2.77
CA ASP A 93 -7.72 -27.62 3.36
C ASP A 93 -6.48 -27.68 4.29
N GLY A 94 -6.20 -26.55 4.98
CA GLY A 94 -5.03 -26.37 5.85
C GLY A 94 -3.73 -25.96 5.14
N ALA A 95 -3.64 -26.12 3.82
CA ALA A 95 -2.52 -25.69 3.00
C ALA A 95 -2.53 -24.18 2.74
N ILE A 96 -1.35 -23.58 2.73
CA ILE A 96 -1.14 -22.16 2.40
C ILE A 96 -0.73 -22.07 0.94
N ILE A 97 -1.46 -21.26 0.18
CA ILE A 97 -1.15 -20.89 -1.19
C ILE A 97 -0.72 -19.41 -1.16
N PRO A 98 0.58 -19.12 -1.26
CA PRO A 98 1.09 -17.75 -1.30
C PRO A 98 0.75 -17.12 -2.65
N LEU A 99 -0.14 -16.12 -2.65
CA LEU A 99 -0.61 -15.50 -3.88
C LEU A 99 0.52 -14.71 -4.58
N ASP A 100 1.50 -14.22 -3.84
CA ASP A 100 2.67 -13.56 -4.40
C ASP A 100 3.54 -14.51 -5.24
N ALA A 101 3.63 -15.78 -4.86
CA ALA A 101 4.34 -16.77 -5.66
C ALA A 101 3.59 -17.11 -6.96
N LEU A 102 2.24 -17.10 -6.93
CA LEU A 102 1.42 -17.35 -8.12
C LEU A 102 1.45 -16.20 -9.12
N LEU A 103 1.50 -14.95 -8.63
CA LEU A 103 1.48 -13.77 -9.50
C LEU A 103 2.87 -13.34 -9.97
N TYR A 104 3.96 -13.79 -9.32
CA TYR A 104 5.31 -13.40 -9.72
C TYR A 104 5.61 -13.62 -11.22
N PRO A 105 5.29 -14.79 -11.82
CA PRO A 105 5.54 -15.03 -13.24
C PRO A 105 4.87 -13.99 -14.15
N VAL A 106 3.65 -13.55 -13.82
CA VAL A 106 2.90 -12.55 -14.61
C VAL A 106 3.68 -11.25 -14.74
N PHE A 107 4.20 -10.72 -13.62
CA PHE A 107 5.00 -9.49 -13.65
C PHE A 107 6.33 -9.70 -14.38
N HIS A 108 6.98 -10.85 -14.18
CA HIS A 108 8.26 -11.16 -14.81
C HIS A 108 8.16 -11.32 -16.33
N GLU A 109 7.13 -12.00 -16.82
CA GLU A 109 6.84 -12.20 -18.25
C GLU A 109 6.50 -10.89 -18.96
N LEU A 110 5.94 -9.91 -18.24
CA LEU A 110 5.73 -8.54 -18.72
C LEU A 110 6.99 -7.67 -18.67
N GLY A 111 8.15 -8.25 -18.34
CA GLY A 111 9.46 -7.58 -18.38
C GLY A 111 9.77 -6.70 -17.16
N LEU A 112 8.94 -6.73 -16.12
CA LEU A 112 9.20 -5.98 -14.90
C LEU A 112 10.31 -6.61 -14.04
N GLN A 113 10.97 -5.78 -13.25
CA GLN A 113 12.08 -6.18 -12.39
C GLN A 113 11.67 -6.10 -10.92
N MET A 114 11.66 -7.24 -10.22
CA MET A 114 11.37 -7.25 -8.79
C MET A 114 12.50 -6.57 -8.01
N ARG A 115 12.14 -5.63 -7.15
CA ARG A 115 13.08 -4.93 -6.25
C ARG A 115 13.04 -5.49 -4.85
N ASN A 116 11.84 -5.67 -4.29
CA ASN A 116 11.66 -6.34 -3.00
C ASN A 116 10.34 -7.11 -2.95
N ARG A 117 10.34 -8.17 -2.13
CA ARG A 117 9.13 -8.71 -1.50
C ARG A 117 9.03 -8.09 -0.11
N ILE A 118 8.30 -6.99 0.00
CA ILE A 118 8.13 -6.27 1.25
C ILE A 118 7.13 -7.03 2.12
N ILE A 119 7.53 -7.38 3.32
CA ILE A 119 6.70 -8.11 4.29
C ILE A 119 6.02 -7.09 5.21
N TRP A 120 4.71 -6.92 5.04
CA TRP A 120 3.90 -6.16 5.96
C TRP A 120 3.43 -7.07 7.09
N ARG A 121 4.07 -6.95 8.25
CA ARG A 121 3.72 -7.63 9.50
C ARG A 121 2.65 -6.85 10.26
N PHE A 122 1.63 -7.55 10.72
CA PHE A 122 0.63 -7.05 11.67
C PHE A 122 0.55 -7.96 12.90
N GLU A 123 0.25 -7.38 14.06
CA GLU A 123 0.38 -8.09 15.34
C GLU A 123 -0.89 -8.86 15.72
N HIS A 124 -2.04 -8.44 15.20
CA HIS A 124 -3.36 -9.00 15.55
C HIS A 124 -3.99 -9.75 14.37
N GLY A 125 -4.57 -10.91 14.64
CA GLY A 125 -5.27 -11.72 13.65
C GLY A 125 -5.77 -13.05 14.22
N LEU A 126 -6.50 -13.81 13.40
CA LEU A 126 -7.01 -15.13 13.79
C LEU A 126 -5.85 -16.08 14.16
N HIS A 127 -6.12 -16.97 15.12
CA HIS A 127 -5.18 -17.98 15.57
C HIS A 127 -5.45 -19.32 14.89
N CYS A 128 -4.38 -20.06 14.62
CA CYS A 128 -4.43 -21.42 14.10
C CYS A 128 -3.83 -22.38 15.13
N SER A 129 -4.44 -23.57 15.29
CA SER A 129 -3.94 -24.62 16.19
C SER A 129 -3.06 -25.66 15.49
N LYS A 130 -3.27 -25.86 14.18
CA LYS A 130 -2.58 -26.89 13.38
C LYS A 130 -1.32 -26.40 12.65
N ARG A 131 -0.99 -25.11 12.76
CA ARG A 131 0.17 -24.44 12.15
C ARG A 131 0.41 -23.07 12.78
N PHE A 132 1.55 -22.45 12.49
CA PHE A 132 1.79 -21.06 12.88
C PHE A 132 0.75 -20.12 12.25
N SER A 133 0.31 -19.15 13.06
CA SER A 133 -0.72 -18.20 12.65
C SER A 133 -0.11 -17.18 11.67
N GLY A 134 -0.80 -16.89 10.57
CA GLY A 134 -0.35 -15.88 9.62
C GLY A 134 -0.35 -14.50 10.26
N ARG A 135 0.77 -13.77 10.15
CA ARG A 135 0.97 -12.44 10.74
C ARG A 135 1.59 -11.44 9.78
N TYR A 136 1.53 -11.75 8.49
CA TYR A 136 2.00 -10.86 7.47
C TYR A 136 1.23 -11.04 6.17
N GLU A 137 1.31 -10.01 5.35
CA GLU A 137 1.00 -10.01 3.93
C GLU A 137 2.23 -9.47 3.16
N THR A 138 2.26 -9.70 1.85
CA THR A 138 3.40 -9.36 1.00
C THR A 138 3.02 -8.24 0.04
N ILE A 139 3.88 -7.25 -0.12
CA ILE A 139 3.81 -6.26 -1.20
C ILE A 139 4.91 -6.61 -2.19
N MET A 140 4.51 -7.00 -3.38
CA MET A 140 5.41 -7.28 -4.49
C MET A 140 5.77 -5.95 -5.14
N TRP A 141 6.99 -5.47 -4.89
CA TRP A 141 7.50 -4.26 -5.52
C TRP A 141 8.29 -4.60 -6.78
N PHE A 142 7.78 -4.12 -7.91
CA PHE A 142 8.41 -4.19 -9.22
C PHE A 142 8.64 -2.79 -9.78
N SER A 143 9.69 -2.64 -10.59
CA SER A 143 9.93 -1.44 -11.40
C SER A 143 9.85 -1.76 -12.89
N LYS A 144 9.46 -0.78 -13.71
CA LYS A 144 9.40 -0.91 -15.18
C LYS A 144 10.78 -0.98 -15.84
N SER A 145 11.81 -0.37 -15.24
CA SER A 145 13.19 -0.41 -15.75
C SER A 145 14.23 -0.33 -14.63
N GLU A 146 15.51 -0.46 -14.99
CA GLU A 146 16.64 -0.23 -14.09
C GLU A 146 16.80 1.24 -13.66
N LYS A 147 16.21 2.17 -14.40
CA LYS A 147 16.24 3.61 -14.09
C LYS A 147 14.94 4.01 -13.39
N TYR A 148 14.63 3.33 -12.30
CA TYR A 148 13.41 3.58 -11.54
C TYR A 148 13.62 4.67 -10.47
N LYS A 149 12.53 5.36 -10.13
CA LYS A 149 12.56 6.37 -9.07
C LYS A 149 12.57 5.70 -7.69
N PHE A 150 13.50 6.12 -6.84
CA PHE A 150 13.53 5.68 -5.44
C PHE A 150 14.11 6.75 -4.49
N ASN A 151 13.25 7.33 -3.67
CA ASN A 151 13.55 8.36 -2.68
C ASN A 151 13.65 7.73 -1.28
N LEU A 152 14.87 7.37 -0.87
CA LEU A 152 15.07 6.72 0.43
C LEU A 152 14.93 7.67 1.62
N ASP A 153 15.41 8.91 1.48
CA ASP A 153 15.54 9.85 2.59
C ASP A 153 14.21 10.20 3.29
N PRO A 154 13.10 10.46 2.57
CA PRO A 154 11.79 10.73 3.18
C PRO A 154 11.20 9.57 3.98
N VAL A 155 11.68 8.34 3.75
CA VAL A 155 11.14 7.11 4.38
C VAL A 155 12.11 6.44 5.34
N ARG A 156 13.19 7.13 5.70
CA ARG A 156 14.12 6.65 6.73
C ARG A 156 13.40 6.55 8.07
N VAL A 157 13.85 5.59 8.86
CA VAL A 157 13.36 5.37 10.23
C VAL A 157 14.49 5.61 11.24
N PRO A 158 14.17 5.93 12.51
CA PRO A 158 15.17 6.15 13.53
C PRO A 158 16.20 5.01 13.62
N GLN A 159 17.46 5.39 13.83
CA GLN A 159 18.54 4.45 14.09
C GLN A 159 18.28 3.74 15.43
N LYS A 160 18.57 2.43 15.48
CA LYS A 160 18.52 1.69 16.76
C LYS A 160 19.55 2.21 17.76
N TYR A 161 20.71 2.63 17.25
CA TYR A 161 21.82 3.17 18.03
C TYR A 161 22.21 4.54 17.45
N PRO A 162 21.50 5.63 17.84
CA PRO A 162 21.83 6.96 17.36
C PRO A 162 23.24 7.36 17.78
N GLY A 163 23.95 8.07 16.90
CA GLY A 163 25.26 8.63 17.20
C GLY A 163 26.44 7.65 17.12
N LYS A 164 26.26 6.46 16.55
CA LYS A 164 27.37 5.50 16.33
C LYS A 164 28.44 6.15 15.45
N LYS A 165 29.64 6.32 16.00
CA LYS A 165 30.80 6.83 15.27
C LYS A 165 31.67 5.69 14.75
N TYR A 166 32.42 5.93 13.68
CA TYR A 166 33.46 5.00 13.27
C TYR A 166 34.47 4.84 14.42
N PHE A 167 34.78 3.59 14.78
CA PHE A 167 35.71 3.26 15.86
C PHE A 167 37.14 3.02 15.36
N LYS A 168 37.33 2.81 14.06
CA LYS A 168 38.63 2.59 13.41
C LYS A 168 38.63 3.17 12.00
N GLY A 169 39.82 3.39 11.45
CA GLY A 169 40.04 3.85 10.08
C GLY A 169 40.00 5.38 9.92
N PRO A 170 40.09 5.88 8.67
CA PRO A 170 40.30 7.31 8.39
C PRO A 170 39.13 8.22 8.76
N LYS A 171 37.96 7.65 9.08
CA LYS A 171 36.75 8.38 9.51
C LYS A 171 36.49 8.30 11.01
N ILE A 172 37.46 7.85 11.81
CA ILE A 172 37.31 7.69 13.27
C ILE A 172 36.77 8.98 13.90
N GLY A 173 35.78 8.83 14.79
CA GLY A 173 35.11 9.97 15.43
C GLY A 173 34.02 10.65 14.60
N GLN A 174 33.90 10.36 13.29
CA GLN A 174 32.76 10.79 12.46
C GLN A 174 31.57 9.85 12.63
N TYR A 175 30.35 10.35 12.42
CA TYR A 175 29.15 9.52 12.44
C TYR A 175 29.17 8.49 11.31
N SER A 176 28.91 7.23 11.65
CA SER A 176 28.83 6.11 10.72
C SER A 176 27.43 5.88 10.15
N CYS A 177 26.43 6.57 10.70
CA CYS A 177 25.03 6.50 10.30
C CYS A 177 24.59 7.77 9.57
N ASN A 178 23.65 7.64 8.62
CA ASN A 178 23.01 8.78 8.00
C ASN A 178 22.17 9.54 9.07
N PRO A 179 22.29 10.88 9.15
CA PRO A 179 21.62 11.69 10.17
C PRO A 179 20.09 11.66 10.09
N LEU A 180 19.54 11.41 8.90
CA LEU A 180 18.09 11.31 8.67
C LEU A 180 17.52 9.93 9.10
N GLY A 181 18.36 8.98 9.49
CA GLY A 181 17.94 7.65 9.92
C GLY A 181 18.46 6.51 9.04
N LYS A 182 18.01 5.29 9.32
CA LYS A 182 18.37 4.10 8.54
C LYS A 182 17.33 3.81 7.47
N ASN A 183 17.74 3.04 6.47
CA ASN A 183 16.80 2.41 5.55
C ASN A 183 15.79 1.57 6.37
N PRO A 184 14.47 1.68 6.10
CA PRO A 184 13.45 0.92 6.83
C PRO A 184 13.58 -0.60 6.64
N GLY A 185 14.34 -1.06 5.64
CA GLY A 185 14.36 -2.45 5.21
C GLY A 185 13.07 -2.81 4.48
N ASP A 186 12.83 -4.10 4.29
CA ASP A 186 11.65 -4.65 3.64
C ASP A 186 10.75 -5.45 4.59
N LEU A 187 11.00 -5.39 5.90
CA LEU A 187 10.09 -5.92 6.93
C LEU A 187 9.44 -4.76 7.68
N TRP A 188 8.19 -4.47 7.37
CA TRP A 188 7.45 -3.34 7.92
C TRP A 188 6.41 -3.80 8.91
N THR A 189 6.39 -3.18 10.09
CA THR A 189 5.37 -3.45 11.10
C THR A 189 4.41 -2.27 11.16
N PHE A 190 3.19 -2.49 10.67
CA PHE A 190 2.09 -1.54 10.73
C PHE A 190 0.83 -2.28 11.19
N PRO A 191 -0.02 -1.69 12.04
CA PRO A 191 -1.27 -2.31 12.45
C PRO A 191 -2.20 -2.49 11.25
N ASN A 192 -3.02 -3.55 11.29
CA ASN A 192 -4.10 -3.71 10.32
C ASN A 192 -5.32 -2.86 10.70
N VAL A 193 -6.05 -2.36 9.70
CA VAL A 193 -7.26 -1.56 9.91
C VAL A 193 -8.42 -2.49 10.28
N LYS A 194 -8.48 -2.91 11.55
CA LYS A 194 -9.51 -3.78 12.11
C LYS A 194 -10.03 -3.26 13.45
N SER A 195 -11.21 -3.73 13.84
CA SER A 195 -11.82 -3.45 15.14
C SER A 195 -11.87 -1.95 15.46
N ASN A 196 -11.15 -1.48 16.48
CA ASN A 196 -11.17 -0.09 16.96
C ASN A 196 -10.11 0.80 16.28
N HIS A 197 -9.53 0.36 15.16
CA HIS A 197 -8.57 1.19 14.43
C HIS A 197 -9.22 2.49 13.97
N VAL A 198 -8.53 3.62 14.10
CA VAL A 198 -9.08 4.96 13.82
C VAL A 198 -9.56 5.13 12.37
N GLU A 199 -8.91 4.41 11.45
CA GLU A 199 -9.24 4.42 10.01
C GLU A 199 -10.29 3.39 9.60
N LYS A 200 -10.89 2.64 10.54
CA LYS A 200 -11.79 1.53 10.23
C LYS A 200 -13.10 2.05 9.64
N THR A 201 -13.46 1.46 8.51
CA THR A 201 -14.75 1.69 7.83
C THR A 201 -15.50 0.35 7.60
N THR A 202 -16.63 0.40 6.89
CA THR A 202 -17.39 -0.79 6.48
C THR A 202 -16.60 -1.72 5.56
N HIS A 203 -15.56 -1.22 4.88
CA HIS A 203 -14.71 -2.05 4.02
C HIS A 203 -13.94 -3.10 4.82
N PRO A 204 -14.00 -4.39 4.43
CA PRO A 204 -13.49 -5.49 5.25
C PRO A 204 -11.95 -5.56 5.27
N CYS A 205 -11.30 -5.20 4.16
CA CYS A 205 -9.87 -5.42 3.91
C CYS A 205 -9.16 -4.12 3.53
N GLN A 206 -9.23 -3.10 4.38
CA GLN A 206 -8.55 -1.83 4.16
C GLN A 206 -7.10 -1.90 4.69
N PHE A 207 -6.12 -1.50 3.87
CA PHE A 207 -4.75 -1.27 4.36
C PHE A 207 -4.63 0.13 5.01
N PRO A 208 -3.71 0.35 5.96
CA PRO A 208 -3.57 1.64 6.64
C PRO A 208 -2.91 2.68 5.74
N VAL A 209 -3.28 3.96 5.90
CA VAL A 209 -2.74 5.06 5.07
C VAL A 209 -1.21 5.15 5.18
N GLU A 210 -0.65 4.99 6.38
CA GLU A 210 0.81 5.05 6.60
C GLU A 210 1.64 4.02 5.80
N LEU A 211 1.04 2.87 5.48
CA LEU A 211 1.69 1.85 4.65
C LEU A 211 1.89 2.38 3.23
N VAL A 212 0.86 3.02 2.68
CA VAL A 212 0.89 3.55 1.32
C VAL A 212 1.65 4.86 1.24
N GLU A 213 1.57 5.72 2.26
CA GLU A 213 2.39 6.93 2.32
C GLU A 213 3.89 6.61 2.17
N ARG A 214 4.37 5.51 2.78
CA ARG A 214 5.77 5.08 2.62
C ARG A 214 6.08 4.70 1.16
N LEU A 215 5.15 4.07 0.45
CA LEU A 215 5.31 3.74 -0.97
C LEU A 215 5.28 5.01 -1.84
N VAL A 216 4.32 5.90 -1.61
CA VAL A 216 4.20 7.18 -2.31
C VAL A 216 5.47 8.00 -2.16
N LEU A 217 5.91 8.25 -0.93
CA LEU A 217 7.10 9.06 -0.64
C LEU A 217 8.39 8.46 -1.22
N SER A 218 8.48 7.13 -1.30
CA SER A 218 9.68 6.47 -1.82
C SER A 218 9.70 6.29 -3.32
N MET A 219 8.56 6.35 -4.03
CA MET A 219 8.51 5.99 -5.46
C MET A 219 7.95 7.10 -6.36
N THR A 220 7.60 8.25 -5.79
CA THR A 220 7.04 9.42 -6.50
C THR A 220 7.65 10.72 -6.00
N ASP A 221 7.62 11.74 -6.85
CA ASP A 221 7.79 13.16 -6.51
C ASP A 221 6.43 13.88 -6.50
N GLU A 222 6.41 15.13 -6.07
CA GLU A 222 5.20 15.94 -6.09
C GLU A 222 4.60 16.04 -7.50
N ASP A 223 3.27 16.20 -7.58
CA ASP A 223 2.47 16.25 -8.81
C ASP A 223 2.45 15.00 -9.70
N GLU A 224 3.23 13.96 -9.39
CA GLU A 224 3.17 12.69 -10.11
C GLU A 224 1.94 11.86 -9.72
N TRP A 225 1.54 10.96 -10.61
CA TRP A 225 0.34 10.14 -10.45
C TRP A 225 0.59 8.84 -9.67
N VAL A 226 -0.31 8.59 -8.72
CA VAL A 226 -0.51 7.32 -8.03
C VAL A 226 -1.83 6.71 -8.51
N LEU A 227 -1.78 5.47 -8.98
CA LEU A 227 -2.92 4.72 -9.50
C LEU A 227 -3.26 3.53 -8.60
N ASP A 228 -4.54 3.33 -8.34
CA ASP A 228 -5.08 2.15 -7.66
C ASP A 228 -6.26 1.57 -8.45
N PRO A 229 -6.08 0.48 -9.21
CA PRO A 229 -7.17 -0.13 -9.97
C PRO A 229 -8.25 -0.76 -9.08
N PHE A 230 -8.00 -0.99 -7.79
CA PHE A 230 -8.94 -1.58 -6.84
C PHE A 230 -9.05 -0.69 -5.60
N LEU A 231 -9.57 0.53 -5.82
CA LEU A 231 -9.46 1.66 -4.90
C LEU A 231 -10.07 1.40 -3.51
N GLY A 232 -11.13 0.58 -3.43
CA GLY A 232 -11.87 0.36 -2.20
C GLY A 232 -12.37 1.69 -1.64
N VAL A 233 -11.88 2.05 -0.46
CA VAL A 233 -12.26 3.26 0.28
C VAL A 233 -11.25 4.41 0.17
N GLY A 234 -10.44 4.42 -0.88
CA GLY A 234 -9.66 5.61 -1.25
C GLY A 234 -8.30 5.77 -0.55
N THR A 235 -7.79 4.75 0.14
CA THR A 235 -6.58 4.87 0.98
C THR A 235 -5.35 5.30 0.19
N SER A 236 -5.19 4.77 -1.02
CA SER A 236 -4.08 5.11 -1.93
C SER A 236 -4.13 6.56 -2.41
N ILE A 237 -5.31 7.05 -2.80
CA ILE A 237 -5.52 8.45 -3.18
C ILE A 237 -5.29 9.38 -1.99
N ILE A 238 -5.80 9.02 -0.79
CA ILE A 238 -5.58 9.79 0.45
C ILE A 238 -4.07 9.95 0.73
N ALA A 239 -3.30 8.87 0.64
CA ALA A 239 -1.86 8.92 0.80
C ALA A 239 -1.17 9.79 -0.29
N ALA A 240 -1.67 9.77 -1.52
CA ALA A 240 -1.14 10.59 -2.61
C ALA A 240 -1.37 12.10 -2.33
N ILE A 241 -2.61 12.50 -2.06
CA ILE A 241 -2.97 13.92 -1.87
C ILE A 241 -2.29 14.52 -0.65
N ARG A 242 -2.12 13.74 0.43
CA ARG A 242 -1.42 14.15 1.66
C ARG A 242 0.00 14.63 1.38
N HIS A 243 0.64 14.04 0.38
CA HIS A 243 2.00 14.36 -0.04
C HIS A 243 2.02 15.17 -1.35
N ASN A 244 0.97 15.91 -1.70
CA ASN A 244 0.91 16.72 -2.93
C ASN A 244 1.08 15.93 -4.24
N ARG A 245 0.78 14.64 -4.26
CA ARG A 245 0.71 13.82 -5.49
C ARG A 245 -0.71 13.85 -6.05
N ARG A 246 -0.87 13.33 -7.27
CA ARG A 246 -2.18 13.10 -7.90
C ARG A 246 -2.60 11.66 -7.67
N GLY A 247 -3.90 11.42 -7.54
CA GLY A 247 -4.45 10.10 -7.27
C GLY A 247 -5.57 9.73 -8.24
N ALA A 248 -5.50 8.54 -8.81
CA ALA A 248 -6.56 7.96 -9.63
C ALA A 248 -6.89 6.54 -9.17
N GLY A 249 -8.15 6.15 -9.23
CA GLY A 249 -8.52 4.76 -8.99
C GLY A 249 -9.96 4.44 -9.36
N ALA A 250 -10.24 3.15 -9.49
CA ALA A 250 -11.55 2.61 -9.83
C ALA A 250 -12.10 1.79 -8.67
N GLU A 251 -13.42 1.89 -8.46
CA GLU A 251 -14.14 1.04 -7.52
C GLU A 251 -15.52 0.71 -8.10
N ILE A 252 -15.86 -0.58 -8.08
CA ILE A 252 -17.09 -1.10 -8.70
C ILE A 252 -18.28 -1.08 -7.74
N VAL A 253 -18.04 -1.12 -6.42
CA VAL A 253 -19.07 -1.13 -5.39
C VAL A 253 -19.47 0.32 -5.06
N PRO A 254 -20.72 0.75 -5.37
CA PRO A 254 -21.12 2.15 -5.18
C PRO A 254 -21.01 2.66 -3.74
N GLU A 255 -21.21 1.79 -2.75
CA GLU A 255 -21.00 2.13 -1.33
C GLU A 255 -19.54 2.52 -1.05
N TYR A 256 -18.58 1.77 -1.60
CA TYR A 256 -17.16 2.04 -1.42
C TYR A 256 -16.71 3.27 -2.20
N VAL A 257 -17.28 3.52 -3.38
CA VAL A 257 -17.10 4.78 -4.11
C VAL A 257 -17.52 5.97 -3.25
N ALA A 258 -18.75 5.95 -2.69
CA ALA A 258 -19.26 7.05 -1.87
C ALA A 258 -18.37 7.30 -0.65
N LEU A 259 -17.97 6.23 0.03
CA LEU A 259 -17.10 6.30 1.19
C LEU A 259 -15.67 6.77 0.85
N ALA A 260 -15.12 6.37 -0.30
CA ALA A 260 -13.84 6.89 -0.78
C ALA A 260 -13.89 8.40 -0.99
N ARG A 261 -14.96 8.90 -1.63
CA ARG A 261 -15.17 10.34 -1.87
C ARG A 261 -15.27 11.12 -0.56
N GLU A 262 -16.10 10.65 0.38
CA GLU A 262 -16.24 11.26 1.70
C GLU A 262 -14.89 11.38 2.42
N ARG A 263 -14.09 10.30 2.43
CA ARG A 263 -12.78 10.31 3.08
C ARG A 263 -11.77 11.23 2.39
N ILE A 264 -11.80 11.30 1.06
CA ILE A 264 -10.95 12.22 0.30
C ILE A 264 -11.34 13.67 0.61
N GLU A 265 -12.64 13.98 0.69
CA GLU A 265 -13.13 15.31 1.10
C GLU A 265 -12.68 15.66 2.53
N GLN A 266 -12.73 14.68 3.45
CA GLN A 266 -12.22 14.87 4.81
C GLN A 266 -10.71 15.12 4.84
N GLU A 267 -9.91 14.44 4.01
CA GLU A 267 -8.46 14.68 3.91
C GLU A 267 -8.18 16.07 3.35
N LEU A 268 -8.88 16.48 2.28
CA LEU A 268 -8.77 17.84 1.71
C LEU A 268 -9.19 18.92 2.72
N GLY A 269 -10.17 18.62 3.57
CA GLY A 269 -10.60 19.50 4.67
C GLY A 269 -9.72 19.42 5.93
N GLY A 270 -8.71 18.55 5.97
CA GLY A 270 -7.85 18.34 7.14
C GLY A 270 -8.56 17.71 8.35
N THR A 271 -9.69 17.04 8.15
CA THR A 271 -10.50 16.42 9.20
C THR A 271 -10.40 14.91 9.25
N LEU A 272 -9.82 14.27 8.22
CA LEU A 272 -9.65 12.82 8.19
C LEU A 272 -8.70 12.35 9.31
N LYS A 273 -9.19 11.46 10.16
CA LYS A 273 -8.39 10.86 11.22
C LYS A 273 -7.68 9.63 10.69
N THR A 274 -6.34 9.67 10.71
CA THR A 274 -5.50 8.52 10.36
C THR A 274 -4.44 8.28 11.42
N ARG A 275 -3.83 7.10 11.41
CA ARG A 275 -2.68 6.84 12.26
C ARG A 275 -1.43 7.53 11.64
N PRO A 276 -0.74 8.42 12.36
CA PRO A 276 0.45 9.09 11.83
C PRO A 276 1.58 8.09 11.53
N MET A 277 2.32 8.31 10.44
CA MET A 277 3.41 7.42 9.98
C MET A 277 4.54 7.25 11.02
N ASP A 278 4.83 8.29 11.79
CA ASP A 278 5.90 8.33 12.79
C ASP A 278 5.47 7.75 14.15
N ARG A 279 4.18 7.44 14.33
CA ARG A 279 3.68 6.86 15.59
C ARG A 279 4.27 5.46 15.78
N PRO A 280 4.88 5.14 16.94
CA PRO A 280 5.29 3.77 17.26
C PRO A 280 4.09 2.83 17.41
N VAL A 281 4.22 1.57 16.96
CA VAL A 281 3.15 0.55 17.09
C VAL A 281 2.88 0.20 18.55
N TYR A 282 3.92 0.26 19.39
CA TYR A 282 3.84 0.05 20.82
C TYR A 282 4.41 1.25 21.57
N ASP A 283 3.58 1.86 22.42
CA ASP A 283 4.03 2.84 23.41
C ASP A 283 3.88 2.23 24.83
N PRO A 284 5.01 1.86 25.49
CA PRO A 284 4.98 1.34 26.85
C PRO A 284 4.48 2.36 27.89
N ALA A 285 4.41 3.66 27.57
CA ALA A 285 3.86 4.68 28.46
C ALA A 285 2.32 4.69 28.42
N GLU A 286 1.69 4.58 27.23
CA GLU A 286 0.24 4.48 27.07
C GLU A 286 -0.34 3.16 27.64
N ALA A 287 0.44 2.07 27.58
CA ALA A 287 -0.01 0.74 28.03
C ALA A 287 -0.19 0.62 29.57
N ARG A 288 0.40 1.51 30.38
CA ARG A 288 0.33 1.43 31.86
C ARG A 288 -1.03 1.83 32.44
N GLY A 289 -1.92 2.44 31.65
CA GLY A 289 -3.22 2.94 32.11
C GLY A 289 -4.40 1.98 31.99
N LYS A 290 -4.24 0.76 31.43
CA LYS A 290 -5.39 -0.11 31.07
C LYS A 290 -5.29 -1.58 31.52
N CYS A 291 -4.38 -1.91 32.44
CA CYS A 291 -4.36 -3.24 33.06
C CYS A 291 -5.06 -3.19 34.43
N SER A 292 -6.39 -3.31 34.47
CA SER A 292 -7.05 -3.86 35.65
C SER A 292 -6.96 -5.38 35.56
N ILE A 293 -6.06 -5.97 36.35
CA ILE A 293 -6.08 -7.41 36.59
C ILE A 293 -7.37 -7.66 37.38
N ALA A 294 -8.37 -8.29 36.76
CA ALA A 294 -9.51 -8.81 37.49
C ALA A 294 -8.97 -9.83 38.50
N GLN A 295 -8.99 -9.49 39.78
CA GLN A 295 -8.69 -10.42 40.86
C GLN A 295 -9.72 -11.54 40.78
N ARG A 296 -9.26 -12.77 40.52
CA ARG A 296 -10.10 -13.96 40.62
C ARG A 296 -10.38 -14.20 42.11
N THR A 297 -11.63 -14.01 42.52
CA THR A 297 -12.22 -14.67 43.69
C THR A 297 -12.58 -16.10 43.35
#